data_AF-A0A5K0WBZ3-F1
#
_entry.id   AF-A0A5K0WBZ3-F1
#
_cell.length_a   1.000
_cell.length_b   1.000
_cell.length_c   1.000
_cell.angle_alpha   90.00
_cell.angle_beta   90.00
_cell.angle_gamma   90.00
#
_symmetry.space_group_name_H-M   'P 1'
#
loop_
_entity.id
_entity.type
_entity.pdbx_description
1 polymer ?
#
loop_
_entity_poly.entity_id
_entity_poly.type
_entity_poly.pdbx_seq_one_letter_code
_entity_poly.pdbx_strand_id
1 'polypeptide(L)' 'MHRQPEHVMNFLLAEMGTSGSLDGQQRLVVKGRFAPKNFEGILRRYVSKFFARIG' A
#
# COMPACT_ATOMS: atom_id res chain seq x y z
N MET A 1 -7.09 8.18 8.12
CA MET A 1 -6.56 6.79 8.10
C MET A 1 -5.89 6.51 9.45
N HIS A 2 -6.59 5.93 10.43
CA HIS A 2 -5.99 5.56 11.75
C HIS A 2 -5.40 4.14 11.74
N ARG A 3 -4.73 3.74 10.65
CA ARG A 3 -4.11 2.42 10.53
C ARG A 3 -2.60 2.55 10.67
N GLN A 4 -1.98 1.56 11.33
CA GLN A 4 -0.53 1.49 11.42
C GLN A 4 0.07 1.46 10.00
N PRO A 5 1.06 2.32 9.70
CA PRO A 5 1.69 2.39 8.38
C PRO A 5 2.24 1.04 7.90
N GLU A 6 2.71 0.17 8.82
CA GLU A 6 3.19 -1.17 8.44
C GLU A 6 2.09 -2.05 7.84
N HIS A 7 0.83 -1.90 8.27
CA HIS A 7 -0.27 -2.68 7.69
C HIS A 7 -0.52 -2.29 6.23
N VAL A 8 -0.50 -1.00 5.93
CA VAL A 8 -0.65 -0.49 4.56
C VAL A 8 0.54 -0.98 3.71
N MET A 9 1.76 -0.84 4.22
CA MET A 9 2.98 -1.31 3.55
C MET A 9 2.89 -2.81 3.21
N ASN A 10 2.59 -3.66 4.18
CA ASN A 10 2.56 -5.11 3.99
C ASN A 10 1.53 -5.52 2.93
N PHE A 11 0.36 -4.88 2.92
CA PHE A 11 -0.65 -5.11 1.89
C PHE A 11 -0.15 -4.71 0.50
N LEU A 12 0.42 -3.50 0.38
CA LEU A 12 0.92 -2.99 -0.90
C LEU A 12 2.06 -3.86 -1.45
N LEU A 13 3.01 -4.27 -0.61
CA LEU A 13 4.13 -5.13 -1.00
C LEU A 13 3.67 -6.51 -1.45
N ALA A 14 2.70 -7.12 -0.75
CA ALA A 14 2.12 -8.40 -1.12
C ALA A 14 1.38 -8.33 -2.47
N GLU A 15 0.56 -7.31 -2.70
CA GLU A 15 -0.16 -7.13 -3.98
C GLU A 15 0.76 -6.83 -5.16
N MET A 16 1.88 -6.14 -4.91
CA MET A 16 2.89 -5.86 -5.93
C MET A 16 3.86 -7.02 -6.17
N GLY A 17 3.86 -8.05 -5.31
CA GLY A 17 4.81 -9.17 -5.37
C GLY A 17 6.26 -8.73 -5.18
N THR A 18 6.49 -7.72 -4.34
CA THR A 18 7.82 -7.13 -4.11
C THR A 18 8.12 -6.95 -2.63
N SER A 19 9.35 -6.57 -2.31
CA SER A 19 9.78 -6.19 -0.98
C SER A 19 10.15 -4.69 -0.90
N GLY A 20 10.12 -4.16 0.30
CA GLY A 20 10.35 -2.74 0.55
C GLY A 20 10.33 -2.41 2.04
N SER A 21 10.45 -1.13 2.34
CA SER A 21 10.46 -0.62 3.70
C SER A 21 9.83 0.76 3.78
N LEU A 22 9.51 1.20 4.99
CA LEU A 22 9.24 2.60 5.27
C LEU A 22 10.55 3.30 5.61
N ASP A 23 10.76 4.50 5.08
CA ASP A 23 11.85 5.36 5.55
C ASP A 23 11.49 6.09 6.87
N GLY A 24 12.42 6.90 7.40
CA GLY A 24 12.20 7.66 8.63
C GLY A 24 11.05 8.68 8.58
N GLN A 25 10.50 8.96 7.40
CA GLN A 25 9.35 9.83 7.16
C GLN A 25 8.09 9.03 6.82
N GLN A 26 8.08 7.72 7.06
CA GLN A 26 6.98 6.80 6.75
C GLN A 26 6.62 6.76 5.26
N ARG A 27 7.59 7.01 4.37
CA ARG A 27 7.42 6.89 2.93
C ARG A 27 7.78 5.48 2.49
N LEU A 28 6.94 4.87 1.66
CA LEU A 28 7.19 3.55 1.10
C LEU A 28 8.34 3.60 0.09
N VAL A 29 9.40 2.87 0.38
CA VAL A 29 10.55 2.65 -0.51
C VAL A 29 10.48 1.22 -1.02
N VAL A 30 10.46 1.08 -2.35
CA VAL A 30 10.27 -0.18 -3.05
C VAL A 30 11.18 -0.22 -4.27
N LYS A 31 11.81 -1.36 -4.52
CA LYS A 31 12.64 -1.57 -5.72
C LYS A 31 11.78 -2.10 -6.86
N GLY A 32 11.84 -1.46 -8.02
CA GLY A 32 11.16 -1.89 -9.24
C GLY A 32 10.66 -0.73 -10.09
N ARG A 33 10.03 -1.06 -11.22
CA ARG A 33 9.33 -0.10 -12.08
C ARG A 33 7.83 -0.40 -12.03
N PHE A 34 7.07 0.54 -11.50
CA PHE A 34 5.61 0.41 -11.36
C PHE A 34 4.95 1.50 -12.19
N ALA A 35 3.99 1.11 -13.04
CA ALA A 35 3.14 2.08 -13.71
C ALA A 35 2.23 2.76 -12.66
N PRO A 36 2.09 4.10 -12.66
CA PRO A 36 1.26 4.81 -11.68
C PRO A 36 -0.18 4.27 -11.57
N LYS A 37 -0.78 3.88 -12.71
CA LYS A 37 -2.14 3.32 -12.76
C LYS A 37 -2.28 2.00 -11.98
N ASN A 38 -1.26 1.16 -12.00
CA ASN A 38 -1.30 -0.12 -11.29
C ASN A 38 -1.24 0.12 -9.78
N PHE A 39 -0.39 1.05 -9.35
CA PHE A 39 -0.26 1.43 -7.94
C PHE A 39 -1.56 2.05 -7.40
N GLU A 40 -2.18 2.95 -8.16
CA GLU A 40 -3.48 3.54 -7.83
C GLU A 40 -4.56 2.46 -7.67
N GLY A 41 -4.61 1.48 -8.58
CA GLY A 41 -5.55 0.37 -8.51
C GLY A 41 -5.42 -0.46 -7.23
N ILE A 42 -4.19 -0.74 -6.78
CA ILE A 42 -3.93 -1.47 -5.53
C ILE A 42 -4.39 -0.64 -4.32
N LEU A 43 -4.08 0.66 -4.30
CA LEU A 43 -4.52 1.56 -3.22
C LEU A 43 -6.05 1.63 -3.12
N ARG A 44 -6.76 1.72 -4.25
CA ARG A 44 -8.22 1.70 -4.28
C ARG A 44 -8.79 0.41 -3.70
N ARG A 45 -8.18 -0.75 -4.01
CA ARG A 45 -8.55 -2.04 -3.41
C ARG A 45 -8.35 -2.06 -1.90
N TYR A 46 -7.23 -1.53 -1.40
CA TYR A 46 -6.96 -1.42 0.03
C TYR A 46 -8.04 -0.61 0.75
N VAL A 47 -8.36 0.58 0.23
CA VAL A 47 -9.39 1.47 0.81
C VAL A 47 -10.75 0.78 0.77
N SER A 48 -11.13 0.18 -0.37
CA SER A 48 -12.40 -0.54 -0.47
C SER A 48 -12.49 -1.71 0.50
N LYS A 49 -11.41 -2.47 0.70
CA LYS A 49 -11.41 -3.67 1.54
C LYS A 49 -11.50 -3.35 3.04
N PHE A 50 -10.81 -2.29 3.48
CA PHE A 50 -10.63 -2.01 4.91
C PHE A 50 -11.41 -0.80 5.44
N PHE A 51 -11.86 0.10 4.56
CA PHE A 51 -12.58 1.31 4.96
C PHE A 51 -14.03 1.33 4.44
N ALA A 52 -14.30 0.84 3.24
CA ALA A 52 -15.66 0.88 2.69
C ALA A 52 -16.63 -0.16 3.29
N ARG A 53 -16.13 -1.10 4.10
CA ARG A 53 -16.96 -2.07 4.84
C ARG A 53 -17.35 -1.59 6.25
N ILE A 54 -17.11 -0.32 6.54
CA ILE A 54 -17.70 0.37 7.68
C ILE A 54 -18.88 1.18 7.11
N GLY A 55 -19.98 0.48 6.87
CA GLY A 55 -21.30 1.06 6.61
C GLY A 55 -22.16 0.88 7.84
#